data_AF-A0A2X3IJ41-F1
#
_entry.id   AF-A0A2X3IJ41-F1
#
_cell.length_a   1.000
_cell.length_b   1.000
_cell.length_c   1.000
_cell.angle_alpha   90.00
_cell.angle_beta   90.00
_cell.angle_gamma   90.00
#
_symmetry.space_group_name_H-M   'P 1'
#
loop_
_entity.id
_entity.type
_entity.pdbx_description
1 polymer ?
#
loop_
_entity_poly.entity_id
_entity_poly.type
_entity_poly.pdbx_seq_one_letter_code
_entity_poly.pdbx_strand_id
1 'polypeptide(L)'
;MLQPGESWQPPAAQSQGFAPQTLQGQLLLSGKPPLNLARYIRELKAYPYGCLEQTASGLFPSLYTSAAQLKALGISGDSDEKRRAAIDVGISRLLQMQLGKRRLCAMG
;
A
#
# COMPACT_ATOMS: atom_id res chain seq x y z
N MET A 1 -18.35 0.22 -17.20
CA MET A 1 -17.40 0.47 -18.30
C MET A 1 -17.97 1.64 -19.07
N LEU A 2 -17.17 2.66 -19.38
CA LEU A 2 -17.64 3.79 -20.19
C LEU A 2 -17.62 3.38 -21.66
N GLN A 3 -18.73 3.61 -22.35
CA GLN A 3 -18.81 3.41 -23.79
C GLN A 3 -18.10 4.55 -24.53
N PRO A 4 -17.66 4.34 -25.79
CA PRO A 4 -17.10 5.42 -26.60
C PRO A 4 -18.08 6.60 -26.70
N GLY A 5 -17.61 7.80 -26.38
CA GLY A 5 -18.41 9.03 -26.39
C GLY A 5 -19.20 9.31 -25.10
N GLU A 6 -19.18 8.40 -24.12
CA GLU A 6 -19.80 8.59 -22.83
C GLU A 6 -18.90 9.42 -21.90
N SER A 7 -19.47 10.39 -21.18
CA SER A 7 -18.76 11.20 -20.19
C SER A 7 -19.10 10.76 -18.77
N TRP A 8 -18.08 10.58 -17.93
CA TRP A 8 -18.26 10.35 -16.50
C TRP A 8 -17.91 11.61 -15.70
N GLN A 9 -18.72 11.91 -14.69
CA GLN A 9 -18.46 12.99 -13.73
C GLN A 9 -18.54 12.41 -12.31
N PRO A 10 -17.58 12.75 -11.41
CA PRO A 10 -17.66 12.34 -10.01
C PRO A 10 -18.87 13.01 -9.34
N PRO A 11 -19.68 12.29 -8.55
CA PRO A 11 -20.80 12.88 -7.81
C PRO A 11 -20.34 14.03 -6.91
N ALA A 12 -21.04 15.17 -6.92
CA ALA A 12 -20.68 16.35 -6.11
C ALA A 12 -20.63 16.07 -4.59
N ALA A 13 -21.32 15.02 -4.13
CA ALA A 13 -21.31 14.59 -2.73
C ALA A 13 -20.03 13.84 -2.31
N GLN A 14 -19.20 13.36 -3.25
CA GLN A 14 -18.04 12.52 -2.92
C GLN A 14 -16.95 13.24 -2.13
N SER A 15 -16.85 14.57 -2.25
CA SER A 15 -15.89 15.39 -1.51
C SER A 15 -16.51 16.11 -0.31
N GLN A 16 -17.82 15.96 -0.09
CA GLN A 16 -18.49 16.60 1.05
C GLN A 16 -18.05 15.93 2.36
N GLY A 17 -17.65 16.74 3.34
CA GLY A 17 -17.17 16.26 4.65
C GLY A 17 -15.66 16.02 4.75
N PHE A 18 -14.91 16.14 3.65
CA PHE A 18 -13.44 16.12 3.69
C PHE A 18 -12.89 17.54 3.85
N ALA A 19 -11.85 17.69 4.68
CA ALA A 19 -11.09 18.94 4.74
C ALA A 19 -10.30 19.11 3.42
N PRO A 20 -10.41 20.26 2.71
CA PRO A 20 -9.72 20.46 1.43
C PRO A 20 -8.21 20.23 1.47
N GLN A 21 -7.59 20.42 2.63
CA GLN A 21 -6.15 20.33 2.86
C GLN A 21 -5.65 18.89 2.93
N THR A 22 -6.52 17.92 3.23
CA THR A 22 -6.17 16.49 3.35
C THR A 22 -6.78 15.63 2.26
N LEU A 23 -7.67 16.18 1.43
CA LEU A 23 -8.33 15.48 0.34
C LEU A 23 -7.29 15.07 -0.73
N GLN A 24 -7.20 13.76 -0.99
CA GLN A 24 -6.37 13.21 -2.06
C GLN A 24 -7.22 12.27 -2.93
N GLY A 25 -7.08 12.39 -4.25
CA GLY A 25 -7.79 11.57 -5.23
C GLY A 25 -6.85 10.79 -6.16
N GLN A 26 -7.32 9.65 -6.66
CA GLN A 26 -6.65 8.89 -7.72
C GLN A 26 -7.68 8.44 -8.74
N LEU A 27 -7.40 8.65 -10.03
CA LEU A 27 -8.23 8.20 -11.15
C LEU A 27 -7.45 7.16 -11.96
N LEU A 28 -8.05 5.98 -12.15
CA LEU A 28 -7.45 4.86 -12.87
C LEU A 28 -8.29 4.59 -14.13
N LEU A 29 -7.69 4.74 -15.31
CA LEU A 29 -8.33 4.52 -16.61
C LEU A 29 -7.71 3.29 -17.27
N SER A 30 -8.56 2.34 -17.70
CA SER A 30 -8.11 1.11 -18.33
C SER A 30 -9.18 0.55 -19.26
N GLY A 31 -8.76 0.00 -20.41
CA GLY A 31 -9.63 -0.73 -21.34
C GLY A 31 -9.92 -2.18 -20.91
N LYS A 32 -9.33 -2.65 -19.82
CA LYS A 32 -9.52 -3.97 -19.20
C LYS A 32 -9.87 -3.81 -17.72
N PRO A 33 -10.57 -4.76 -17.06
CA PRO A 33 -10.90 -4.67 -15.64
C PRO A 33 -9.67 -4.30 -14.80
N PRO A 34 -9.62 -3.10 -14.22
CA PRO A 34 -8.39 -2.62 -13.61
C PRO A 34 -8.33 -2.98 -12.12
N LEU A 35 -7.13 -3.36 -11.65
CA LEU A 35 -6.83 -3.53 -10.24
C LEU A 35 -6.10 -2.28 -9.72
N ASN A 36 -6.66 -1.61 -8.72
CA ASN A 36 -6.04 -0.41 -8.15
C ASN A 36 -4.95 -0.78 -7.13
N LEU A 37 -3.79 -1.20 -7.63
CA LEU A 37 -2.62 -1.55 -6.82
C LEU A 37 -2.13 -0.38 -5.95
N ALA A 38 -2.28 0.86 -6.43
CA ALA A 38 -1.81 2.04 -5.71
C ALA A 38 -2.57 2.28 -4.40
N ARG A 39 -3.87 1.94 -4.37
CA ARG A 39 -4.67 1.94 -3.14
C ARG A 39 -4.14 0.93 -2.12
N TYR A 40 -3.97 -0.33 -2.52
CA TYR A 40 -3.56 -1.40 -1.61
C TYR A 40 -2.16 -1.17 -1.03
N ILE A 41 -1.22 -0.69 -1.83
CA ILE A 41 0.13 -0.38 -1.36
C ILE A 41 0.10 0.73 -0.29
N ARG A 42 -0.72 1.77 -0.46
CA ARG A 42 -0.86 2.85 0.53
C ARG A 42 -1.52 2.37 1.82
N GLU A 43 -2.57 1.57 1.72
CA GLU A 43 -3.25 0.98 2.89
C GLU A 43 -2.30 0.09 3.69
N LEU A 44 -1.49 -0.74 3.02
CA LEU A 44 -0.51 -1.61 3.67
C LEU A 44 0.67 -0.83 4.28
N LYS A 45 1.09 0.30 3.66
CA LYS A 45 2.11 1.19 4.24
C LYS A 45 1.62 1.93 5.49
N ALA A 46 0.34 2.31 5.53
CA ALA A 46 -0.25 3.07 6.61
C ALA A 46 -0.61 2.22 7.85
N TYR A 47 -0.42 0.90 7.80
CA TYR A 47 -0.83 -0.01 8.86
C TYR A 47 0.01 0.19 10.13
N PRO A 48 -0.56 0.69 11.24
CA PRO A 48 0.23 1.17 12.38
C PRO A 48 0.49 0.09 13.45
N TYR A 49 -0.11 -1.09 13.30
CA TYR A 49 -0.10 -2.14 14.33
C TYR A 49 0.92 -3.25 14.02
N GLY A 50 1.43 -3.90 15.08
CA GLY A 50 2.66 -4.69 15.05
C GLY A 50 2.49 -6.19 15.32
N CYS A 51 1.30 -6.78 15.12
CA CYS A 51 1.16 -8.24 15.18
C CYS A 51 1.99 -8.88 14.06
N LEU A 52 2.26 -10.19 14.19
CA LEU A 52 3.10 -10.93 13.26
C LEU A 52 2.59 -10.84 11.82
N GLU A 53 1.32 -11.14 11.62
CA GLU A 53 0.66 -11.15 10.32
C GLU A 53 0.65 -9.75 9.70
N GLN A 54 0.55 -8.72 10.52
CA GLN A 54 0.53 -7.31 10.07
C GLN A 54 1.93 -6.86 9.66
N THR A 55 2.95 -7.26 10.43
CA THR A 55 4.36 -7.00 10.09
C THR A 55 4.72 -7.70 8.77
N ALA A 56 4.32 -8.96 8.59
CA ALA A 56 4.55 -9.68 7.35
C ALA A 56 3.77 -9.06 6.17
N SER A 57 2.50 -8.72 6.36
CA SER A 57 1.64 -8.14 5.30
C SER A 57 2.11 -6.75 4.87
N GLY A 58 2.56 -5.91 5.81
CA GLY A 58 3.11 -4.57 5.51
C GLY A 58 4.46 -4.61 4.78
N LEU A 59 5.27 -5.66 4.99
CA LEU A 59 6.54 -5.86 4.28
C LEU A 59 6.37 -6.41 2.87
N PHE A 60 5.27 -7.13 2.59
CA PHE A 60 5.06 -7.83 1.33
C PHE A 60 5.12 -6.91 0.09
N PRO A 61 4.46 -5.73 0.06
CA PRO A 61 4.56 -4.81 -1.08
C PRO A 61 5.99 -4.33 -1.32
N SER A 62 6.75 -4.11 -0.25
CA SER A 62 8.15 -3.66 -0.36
C SER A 62 9.05 -4.72 -0.99
N LEU A 63 8.70 -6.01 -0.94
CA LEU A 63 9.48 -7.08 -1.58
C LEU A 63 9.29 -7.11 -3.10
N TYR A 64 8.07 -6.84 -3.57
CA TYR A 64 7.70 -7.00 -4.98
C TYR A 64 7.61 -5.70 -5.77
N THR A 65 7.83 -4.55 -5.12
CA THR A 65 7.80 -3.25 -5.77
C THR A 65 9.17 -2.58 -5.77
N SER A 66 9.46 -1.83 -6.84
CA SER A 66 10.62 -0.94 -6.94
C SER A 66 10.20 0.52 -6.90
N ALA A 67 11.15 1.43 -6.65
CA ALA A 67 10.88 2.87 -6.71
C ALA A 67 10.33 3.29 -8.09
N ALA A 68 10.80 2.66 -9.17
CA ALA A 68 10.31 2.92 -10.53
C ALA A 68 8.84 2.49 -10.73
N GLN A 69 8.45 1.32 -10.21
CA GLN A 69 7.06 0.85 -10.27
C GLN A 69 6.13 1.69 -9.40
N LEU A 70 6.56 2.06 -8.19
CA LEU A 70 5.79 2.96 -7.32
C LEU A 70 5.59 4.32 -7.96
N LYS A 71 6.63 4.87 -8.59
CA LYS A 71 6.56 6.12 -9.35
C LYS A 71 5.60 6.02 -10.54
N ALA A 72 5.64 4.92 -11.29
CA ALA A 72 4.70 4.67 -12.39
C ALA A 72 3.24 4.59 -11.92
N LEU A 73 3.01 4.17 -10.67
CA LEU A 73 1.70 4.12 -10.02
C LEU A 73 1.30 5.45 -9.33
N GLY A 74 2.13 6.49 -9.42
CA GLY A 74 1.88 7.78 -8.76
C GLY A 74 2.01 7.74 -7.23
N ILE A 75 2.71 6.73 -6.69
CA ILE A 75 2.98 6.60 -5.26
C ILE A 75 4.36 7.19 -4.97
N SER A 76 4.39 8.26 -4.18
CA SER A 76 5.64 8.79 -3.62
C SER A 76 6.18 7.80 -2.57
N GLY A 77 7.15 7.01 -2.99
CA GLY A 77 7.81 5.97 -2.18
C GLY A 77 9.16 6.40 -1.63
N ASP A 78 9.70 5.59 -0.73
CA ASP A 78 11.09 5.68 -0.28
C ASP A 78 12.04 5.22 -1.40
N SER A 79 13.32 5.62 -1.35
CA SER A 79 14.31 5.11 -2.30
C SER A 79 14.47 3.59 -2.16
N ASP A 80 15.00 2.92 -3.19
CA ASP A 80 15.20 1.47 -3.13
C ASP A 80 16.15 1.06 -2.00
N GLU A 81 17.12 1.90 -1.65
CA GLU A 81 18.04 1.68 -0.51
C GLU A 81 17.28 1.75 0.81
N LYS A 82 16.46 2.79 1.00
CA LYS A 82 15.68 2.97 2.23
C LYS A 82 14.60 1.90 2.38
N ARG A 83 14.03 1.44 1.27
CA ARG A 83 13.11 0.29 1.22
C ARG A 83 13.81 -1.01 1.66
N ARG A 84 15.01 -1.29 1.14
CA ARG A 84 15.81 -2.45 1.54
C ARG A 84 16.15 -2.41 3.03
N ALA A 85 16.58 -1.25 3.54
CA ALA A 85 16.83 -1.08 4.97
C ALA A 85 15.57 -1.33 5.82
N ALA A 86 14.40 -0.88 5.37
CA ALA A 86 13.13 -1.16 6.04
C ALA A 86 12.77 -2.66 6.05
N ILE A 87 13.11 -3.39 4.97
CA ILE A 87 12.95 -4.84 4.91
C ILE A 87 13.85 -5.53 5.94
N ASP A 88 15.11 -5.14 6.06
CA ASP A 88 16.05 -5.73 7.02
C ASP A 88 15.58 -5.54 8.48
N VAL A 89 15.08 -4.34 8.80
CA VAL A 89 14.46 -4.04 10.10
C VAL A 89 13.21 -4.90 10.30
N GLY A 90 12.38 -5.04 9.27
CA GLY A 90 11.18 -5.87 9.30
C GLY A 90 11.46 -7.35 9.56
N ILE A 91 12.45 -7.92 8.85
CA ILE A 91 12.91 -9.30 9.07
C ILE A 91 13.42 -9.47 10.49
N SER A 92 14.23 -8.52 10.98
CA SER A 92 14.73 -8.55 12.36
C SER A 92 13.59 -8.59 13.39
N ARG A 93 12.52 -7.82 13.14
CA ARG A 93 11.32 -7.79 13.99
C ARG A 93 10.53 -9.11 13.92
N LEU A 94 10.43 -9.73 12.75
CA LEU A 94 9.82 -11.06 12.61
C LEU A 94 10.62 -12.13 13.39
N LEU A 95 11.94 -12.08 13.33
CA LEU A 95 12.82 -12.99 14.08
C LEU A 95 12.66 -12.83 15.59
N GLN A 96 12.39 -11.62 16.09
CA GLN A 96 12.08 -11.39 17.51
C GLN A 96 10.76 -12.03 17.95
N MET A 97 9.83 -12.29 17.03
CA MET A 97 8.56 -12.97 17.30
C MET A 97 8.66 -14.50 17.22
N GLN A 98 9.85 -15.03 16.95
CA GLN A 98 10.10 -16.47 16.87
C GLN A 98 10.34 -17.05 18.27
N LEU A 99 9.43 -17.91 18.72
CA LEU A 99 9.61 -18.74 19.92
C LEU A 99 10.43 -20.01 19.58
N GLY A 100 10.95 -20.67 20.62
CA GLY A 100 11.67 -21.94 20.48
C GLY A 100 10.87 -22.99 19.68
N LYS A 101 11.57 -23.73 18.80
CA LYS A 101 11.02 -24.65 17.76
C LYS A 101 10.40 -23.96 16.51
N ARG A 102 11.00 -22.88 16.00
CA ARG A 102 10.67 -22.26 14.69
C ARG A 102 9.18 -21.87 14.51
N ARG A 103 8.48 -21.54 15.59
CA ARG A 103 7.11 -21.01 15.51
C ARG A 103 7.16 -19.50 15.69
N LEU A 104 6.53 -18.77 14.79
CA LEU A 104 6.28 -17.34 14.99
C LEU A 104 4.93 -17.19 15.69
N CYS A 105 4.88 -16.33 16.71
CA CYS A 105 3.64 -16.02 17.43
C CYS A 105 3.25 -14.56 17.19
N ALA A 106 1.95 -14.32 17.00
CA ALA A 106 1.40 -12.97 17.04
C ALA A 106 1.63 -12.40 18.44
N MET A 107 2.25 -11.21 18.51
CA MET A 107 2.28 -10.46 19.78
C MET A 107 0.86 -9.97 20.07
N GLY A 108 0.28 -10.50 21.15
CA GLY A 108 -1.03 -10.17 21.69
C GLY A 108 -0.91 -9.59 23.09
#